data_AF-A0A6B3IUW1-F1
#
_entry.id   AF-A0A6B3IUW1-F1
#
_cell.length_a   1.000
_cell.length_b   1.000
_cell.length_c   1.000
_cell.angle_alpha   90.00
_cell.angle_beta   90.00
_cell.angle_gamma   90.00
#
_symmetry.space_group_name_H-M   'P 1'
#
loop_
_entity.id
_entity.type
_entity.pdbx_description
1 polymer ?
#
loop_
_entity_poly.entity_id
_entity_poly.type
_entity_poly.pdbx_seq_one_letter_code
_entity_poly.pdbx_strand_id
1 'polypeptide(L)'
;LSVEMLAADAAEPITSAGNAQLGIAVLAGIAVIVLLITKLKMHAFLALTIGSLALGSFAGAAPADTIASFTAGLGSTVASVGVLIALGAILGKLLADSGGADQIVDTILAKASRGAMPWAMVLIASIIGLPLFFEV
;
A
#
# COMPACT_ATOMS: atom_id res chain seq x y z
N LEU A 1 -4.06 14.81 28.28
CA LEU A 1 -4.09 14.11 26.98
C LEU A 1 -4.35 12.64 27.29
N SER A 2 -5.63 12.33 27.44
CA SER A 2 -6.13 11.12 28.08
C SER A 2 -6.00 9.92 27.15
N VAL A 3 -5.59 8.78 27.71
CA VAL A 3 -5.47 7.47 27.04
C VAL A 3 -6.77 7.07 26.31
N GLU A 4 -7.92 7.60 26.73
CA GLU A 4 -9.22 7.46 26.06
C GLU A 4 -9.26 7.98 24.61
N MET A 5 -8.44 8.97 24.25
CA MET A 5 -8.44 9.52 22.88
C MET A 5 -7.65 8.64 21.90
N LEU A 6 -6.79 7.74 22.38
CA LEU A 6 -6.11 6.72 21.57
C LEU A 6 -7.01 5.48 21.32
N ALA A 7 -8.10 5.36 22.08
CA ALA A 7 -9.11 4.32 21.94
C ALA A 7 -10.37 4.79 21.17
N ALA A 8 -10.41 6.06 20.75
CA ALA A 8 -11.53 6.66 20.05
C ALA A 8 -11.51 6.29 18.55
N ASP A 9 -11.96 5.08 18.26
CA ASP A 9 -12.97 4.70 17.25
C ASP A 9 -12.96 3.17 17.12
N ALA A 10 -13.15 2.47 18.25
CA ALA A 10 -13.35 1.03 18.19
C ALA A 10 -14.75 0.79 17.62
N ALA A 11 -14.83 0.69 16.28
CA ALA A 11 -16.04 0.30 15.59
C ALA A 11 -16.67 -0.90 16.29
N GLU A 12 -17.97 -0.83 16.54
CA GLU A 12 -18.75 -1.92 17.15
C GLU A 12 -18.37 -3.26 16.48
N PRO A 13 -18.11 -4.34 17.24
CA PRO A 13 -17.65 -5.59 16.68
C PRO A 13 -18.65 -6.12 15.64
N ILE A 14 -18.23 -6.21 14.38
CA ILE A 14 -19.05 -6.78 13.29
C ILE A 14 -19.17 -8.31 13.38
N THR A 15 -18.54 -8.92 14.38
CA THR A 15 -18.57 -10.35 14.66
C THR A 15 -18.50 -10.62 16.15
N SER A 16 -19.16 -11.68 16.59
CA SER A 16 -19.08 -12.22 17.96
C SER A 16 -17.94 -13.24 18.13
N ALA A 17 -17.03 -13.34 17.16
CA ALA A 17 -15.89 -14.26 17.20
C ALA A 17 -14.93 -13.97 18.35
N GLY A 18 -14.41 -15.03 18.99
CA GLY A 18 -13.39 -14.92 20.03
C GLY A 18 -12.01 -14.50 19.49
N ASN A 19 -11.16 -13.92 20.34
CA ASN A 19 -9.82 -13.43 19.96
C ASN A 19 -8.95 -14.45 19.20
N ALA A 20 -9.02 -15.73 19.59
CA ALA A 20 -8.28 -16.79 18.92
C ALA A 20 -8.79 -17.04 17.48
N GLN A 21 -10.11 -16.99 17.27
CA GLN A 21 -10.71 -17.11 15.96
C GLN A 21 -10.34 -15.91 15.08
N LEU A 22 -10.34 -14.69 15.62
CA LEU A 22 -9.90 -13.49 14.91
C LEU A 22 -8.43 -13.60 14.48
N GLY A 23 -7.55 -14.07 15.36
CA GLY A 23 -6.14 -14.30 15.03
C GLY A 23 -5.97 -15.30 13.88
N ILE A 24 -6.71 -16.41 13.92
CA ILE A 24 -6.70 -17.41 12.83
C ILE A 24 -7.26 -16.81 11.54
N ALA A 25 -8.36 -16.05 11.61
CA ALA A 25 -8.96 -15.40 10.46
C ALA A 25 -7.99 -14.43 9.78
N VAL A 26 -7.25 -13.64 10.56
CA VAL A 26 -6.20 -12.72 10.05
C VAL A 26 -5.09 -13.49 9.34
N LEU A 27 -4.55 -14.54 9.98
CA LEU A 27 -3.51 -15.35 9.36
C LEU A 27 -3.99 -16.02 8.06
N ALA A 28 -5.23 -16.51 8.05
CA ALA A 28 -5.85 -17.10 6.87
C ALA A 28 -6.08 -16.06 5.76
N GLY A 29 -6.57 -14.87 6.09
CA GLY A 29 -6.74 -13.77 5.13
C GLY A 29 -5.42 -13.33 4.50
N ILE A 30 -4.36 -13.17 5.30
CA ILE A 30 -3.01 -12.86 4.80
C ILE A 30 -2.50 -13.99 3.89
N ALA A 31 -2.66 -15.25 4.30
CA ALA A 31 -2.25 -16.39 3.48
C ALA A 31 -2.98 -16.41 2.13
N VAL A 32 -4.28 -16.11 2.11
CA VAL A 32 -5.08 -15.95 0.89
C VAL A 32 -4.48 -14.87 0.00
N ILE A 33 -4.27 -13.65 0.52
CA ILE A 33 -3.68 -12.53 -0.24
C ILE A 33 -2.32 -12.92 -0.84
N VAL A 34 -1.41 -13.45 -0.02
CA VAL A 34 -0.06 -13.85 -0.46
C VAL A 34 -0.14 -14.92 -1.54
N LEU A 35 -1.03 -15.91 -1.40
CA LEU A 35 -1.20 -16.97 -2.39
C LEU A 35 -1.77 -16.43 -3.71
N LEU A 36 -2.75 -15.52 -3.66
CA LEU A 36 -3.32 -14.86 -4.83
C LEU A 36 -2.27 -14.03 -5.59
N ILE A 37 -1.40 -13.30 -4.88
CA ILE A 37 -0.35 -12.50 -5.50
C ILE A 37 0.79 -13.39 -6.03
N THR A 38 1.30 -14.34 -5.23
CA THR A 38 2.52 -15.08 -5.58
C THR A 38 2.29 -16.27 -6.51
N LYS A 39 1.17 -17.00 -6.34
CA LYS A 39 0.87 -18.20 -7.12
C LYS A 39 -0.08 -17.91 -8.28
N LEU A 40 -1.17 -17.20 -8.00
CA LEU A 40 -2.15 -16.84 -9.03
C LEU A 40 -1.75 -15.59 -9.82
N LYS A 41 -0.68 -14.88 -9.40
CA LYS A 41 -0.16 -13.68 -10.08
C LYS A 41 -1.22 -12.60 -10.28
N MET A 42 -2.15 -12.50 -9.33
CA MET A 42 -3.24 -11.54 -9.40
C MET A 42 -2.76 -10.15 -8.97
N HIS A 43 -3.32 -9.09 -9.56
CA HIS A 43 -3.03 -7.72 -9.15
C HIS A 43 -3.32 -7.51 -7.66
N ALA A 44 -2.43 -6.78 -6.98
CA ALA A 44 -2.50 -6.57 -5.53
C ALA A 44 -3.86 -6.04 -5.08
N PHE A 45 -4.44 -5.08 -5.81
CA PHE A 45 -5.76 -4.54 -5.51
C PHE A 45 -6.84 -5.64 -5.45
N LEU A 46 -6.94 -6.47 -6.49
CA LEU A 46 -7.92 -7.57 -6.52
C LEU A 46 -7.64 -8.59 -5.41
N ALA A 47 -6.36 -8.87 -5.12
CA ALA A 47 -5.98 -9.83 -4.11
C ALA A 47 -6.37 -9.34 -2.70
N LEU A 48 -6.21 -8.05 -2.44
CA LEU A 48 -6.66 -7.40 -1.21
C LEU A 48 -8.18 -7.41 -1.09
N THR A 49 -8.92 -7.15 -2.17
CA THR A 49 -10.39 -7.23 -2.16
C THR A 49 -10.88 -8.64 -1.86
N ILE A 50 -10.35 -9.67 -2.52
CA ILE A 50 -10.75 -11.05 -2.26
C ILE A 50 -10.29 -11.48 -0.86
N GLY A 51 -9.08 -11.08 -0.46
CA GLY A 51 -8.52 -11.37 0.86
C GLY A 51 -9.31 -10.77 2.01
N SER A 52 -9.82 -9.53 1.87
CA SER A 52 -10.64 -8.89 2.89
C SER A 52 -12.02 -9.56 3.03
N LEU A 53 -12.61 -9.99 1.91
CA LEU A 53 -13.85 -10.78 1.93
C LEU A 53 -13.65 -12.16 2.56
N ALA A 54 -12.53 -12.82 2.24
CA ALA A 54 -12.15 -14.09 2.87
C ALA A 54 -11.93 -13.93 4.38
N LEU A 55 -11.23 -12.87 4.79
CA LEU A 55 -11.03 -12.52 6.20
C LEU A 55 -12.36 -12.36 6.94
N GLY A 56 -13.28 -11.53 6.42
CA GLY A 56 -14.59 -11.34 7.05
C GLY A 56 -15.38 -12.64 7.16
N SER A 57 -15.28 -13.49 6.12
CA SER A 57 -15.89 -14.83 6.13
C SER A 57 -15.30 -15.73 7.21
N PHE A 58 -13.97 -15.76 7.38
CA PHE A 58 -13.31 -16.55 8.44
C PHE A 58 -13.58 -16.00 9.84
N ALA A 59 -13.72 -14.68 9.95
CA ALA A 59 -14.09 -13.99 11.18
C ALA A 59 -15.58 -14.17 11.53
N GLY A 60 -16.40 -14.74 10.64
CA GLY A 60 -17.83 -14.92 10.85
C GLY A 60 -18.64 -13.62 10.79
N ALA A 61 -18.10 -12.57 10.17
CA ALA A 61 -18.80 -11.32 9.96
C ALA A 61 -19.85 -11.47 8.86
N ALA A 62 -20.94 -10.68 8.95
CA ALA A 62 -21.92 -10.64 7.88
C ALA A 62 -21.29 -10.10 6.58
N PRO A 63 -21.70 -10.59 5.38
CA PRO A 63 -21.14 -10.13 4.12
C PRO A 63 -21.31 -8.62 3.90
N ALA A 64 -22.46 -8.06 4.29
CA ALA A 64 -22.75 -6.64 4.17
C ALA A 64 -21.78 -5.79 5.03
N ASP A 65 -21.56 -6.20 6.28
CA ASP A 65 -20.68 -5.51 7.22
C ASP A 65 -19.21 -5.61 6.78
N THR A 66 -18.80 -6.77 6.26
CA THR A 66 -17.45 -6.95 5.70
C THR A 66 -17.19 -6.00 4.53
N ILE A 67 -18.15 -5.88 3.61
CA ILE A 67 -18.06 -4.96 2.48
C ILE A 67 -18.02 -3.51 2.97
N ALA A 68 -18.88 -3.15 3.93
CA ALA A 68 -18.92 -1.80 4.51
C ALA A 68 -17.60 -1.43 5.21
N SER A 69 -17.01 -2.34 6.00
CA SER A 69 -15.72 -2.12 6.64
C SER A 69 -14.59 -2.01 5.62
N PHE A 70 -14.59 -2.85 4.57
CA PHE A 70 -13.60 -2.76 3.49
C PHE A 70 -13.69 -1.41 2.76
N THR A 71 -14.88 -0.98 2.35
CA THR A 71 -15.07 0.27 1.62
C THR A 71 -14.77 1.48 2.49
N ALA A 72 -15.13 1.46 3.78
CA ALA A 72 -14.79 2.52 4.73
C ALA A 72 -13.28 2.63 4.95
N GLY A 73 -12.59 1.50 5.19
CA GLY A 73 -11.14 1.48 5.41
C GLY A 73 -10.35 1.92 4.17
N LEU A 74 -10.72 1.39 3.00
CA LEU A 74 -10.14 1.81 1.72
C LEU A 74 -10.43 3.29 1.45
N GLY A 75 -11.68 3.71 1.62
CA GLY A 75 -12.14 5.07 1.36
C GLY A 75 -11.45 6.10 2.23
N SER A 76 -11.29 5.83 3.52
CA SER A 76 -10.56 6.71 4.45
C SER A 76 -9.09 6.86 4.04
N THR A 77 -8.45 5.74 3.67
CA THR A 77 -7.06 5.77 3.17
C THR A 77 -6.96 6.61 1.89
N VAL A 78 -7.81 6.34 0.89
CA VAL A 78 -7.83 7.11 -0.37
C VAL A 78 -8.18 8.58 -0.13
N ALA A 79 -9.07 8.90 0.80
CA ALA A 79 -9.39 10.29 1.15
C ALA A 79 -8.16 11.01 1.75
N SER A 80 -7.38 10.32 2.59
CA SER A 80 -6.22 10.90 3.26
C SER A 80 -5.02 11.14 2.34
N VAL A 81 -4.75 10.23 1.39
CA VAL A 81 -3.53 10.28 0.55
C VAL A 81 -3.80 10.32 -0.95
N GLY A 82 -5.05 10.14 -1.40
CA GLY A 82 -5.38 9.94 -2.82
C GLY A 82 -5.03 11.13 -3.71
N VAL A 83 -5.23 12.36 -3.25
CA VAL A 83 -4.83 13.56 -4.02
C VAL A 83 -3.30 13.63 -4.16
N LEU A 84 -2.57 13.30 -3.10
CA LEU A 84 -1.10 13.28 -3.12
C LEU A 84 -0.59 12.21 -4.10
N ILE A 85 -1.19 11.03 -4.09
CA ILE A 85 -0.87 9.95 -5.03
C ILE A 85 -1.17 10.38 -6.47
N ALA A 86 -2.35 10.94 -6.73
CA ALA A 86 -2.76 11.35 -8.08
C ALA A 86 -1.86 12.46 -8.65
N LEU A 87 -1.58 13.50 -7.87
CA LEU A 87 -0.66 14.56 -8.28
C LEU A 87 0.77 14.05 -8.42
N GLY A 88 1.21 13.18 -7.50
CA GLY A 88 2.52 12.53 -7.56
C GLY A 88 2.72 11.74 -8.85
N ALA A 89 1.74 10.93 -9.24
CA ALA A 89 1.77 10.16 -10.49
C ALA A 89 1.79 11.08 -11.73
N ILE A 90 1.00 12.15 -11.75
CA ILE A 90 1.04 13.13 -12.86
C ILE A 90 2.42 13.77 -12.97
N LEU A 91 3.00 14.23 -11.85
CA LEU A 91 4.33 14.85 -11.84
C LEU A 91 5.44 13.85 -12.19
N GLY A 92 5.36 12.62 -11.68
CA GLY A 92 6.29 11.52 -11.99
C GLY A 92 6.30 11.22 -13.49
N LYS A 93 5.10 11.06 -14.08
CA LYS A 93 4.92 10.85 -15.50
C LYS A 93 5.45 12.01 -16.36
N LEU A 94 5.16 13.25 -15.99
CA LEU A 94 5.69 14.43 -16.68
C LEU A 94 7.22 14.52 -16.58
N LEU A 95 7.81 14.18 -15.43
CA LEU A 95 9.26 14.17 -15.24
C LEU A 95 9.94 13.09 -16.10
N ALA A 96 9.32 11.91 -16.20
CA ALA A 96 9.78 10.82 -17.05
C ALA A 96 9.65 11.18 -18.54
N ASP A 97 8.49 11.70 -18.97
CA ASP A 97 8.22 12.00 -20.38
C ASP A 97 8.99 13.23 -20.89
N SER A 98 9.33 14.17 -20.02
CA SER A 98 10.12 15.35 -20.38
C SER A 98 11.64 15.10 -20.46
N GLY A 99 12.11 13.93 -20.02
CA GLY A 99 13.55 13.65 -19.87
C GLY A 99 14.19 14.38 -18.68
N GLY A 100 13.40 15.03 -17.83
CA GLY A 100 13.90 15.70 -16.62
C GLY A 100 14.54 14.73 -15.63
N ALA A 101 14.02 13.49 -15.55
CA ALA A 101 14.65 12.42 -14.76
C ALA A 101 16.05 12.07 -15.31
N ASP A 102 16.21 11.94 -16.63
CA ASP A 102 17.49 11.63 -17.27
C ASP A 102 18.52 12.73 -17.02
N GLN A 103 18.11 14.00 -17.10
CA GLN A 103 18.99 15.13 -16.80
C GLN A 103 19.52 15.10 -15.35
N ILE A 104 18.71 14.68 -14.38
CA ILE A 104 19.13 14.51 -12.98
C ILE A 104 20.16 13.39 -12.88
N VAL A 105 19.90 12.25 -13.53
CA VAL A 105 20.79 11.09 -13.59
C VAL A 105 22.16 11.48 -14.14
N ASP A 106 22.19 12.13 -15.31
CA ASP A 106 23.42 12.55 -15.99
C ASP A 106 24.22 13.55 -15.16
N THR A 107 23.54 14.49 -14.49
CA THR A 107 24.20 15.50 -13.65
C THR A 107 24.88 14.88 -12.44
N ILE A 108 24.26 13.87 -11.82
CA ILE A 108 24.83 13.17 -10.67
C ILE A 108 26.00 12.28 -11.12
N LEU A 109 25.84 11.55 -12.23
CA LEU A 109 26.90 10.71 -12.81
C LEU A 109 28.12 11.51 -13.22
N ALA A 110 27.94 12.69 -13.82
CA ALA A 110 29.02 13.57 -14.24
C ALA A 110 29.88 14.07 -13.06
N LYS A 111 29.32 14.14 -11.85
CA LYS A 111 30.02 14.54 -10.62
C LYS A 111 30.58 13.36 -9.82
N ALA A 112 30.19 12.14 -10.16
CA ALA A 112 30.62 10.94 -9.44
C ALA A 112 32.01 10.49 -9.90
N SER A 113 32.91 10.27 -8.93
CA SER A 113 34.20 9.63 -9.21
C SER A 113 34.04 8.13 -9.40
N ARG A 114 35.06 7.46 -9.96
CA ARG A 114 35.03 6.01 -10.24
C ARG A 114 34.71 5.16 -9.00
N GLY A 115 35.16 5.58 -7.81
CA GLY A 115 34.87 4.91 -6.55
C GLY A 115 33.48 5.22 -5.97
N ALA A 116 32.88 6.35 -6.36
CA ALA A 116 31.56 6.78 -5.91
C ALA A 116 30.41 6.30 -6.81
N MET A 117 30.72 5.70 -7.97
CA MET A 117 29.72 5.29 -8.96
C MET A 117 28.61 4.37 -8.38
N PRO A 118 28.90 3.35 -7.55
CA PRO A 118 27.85 2.53 -6.95
C PRO A 118 26.94 3.34 -6.01
N TRP A 119 27.53 4.26 -5.23
CA TRP A 119 26.79 5.13 -4.31
C TRP A 119 25.94 6.16 -5.06
N ALA A 120 26.45 6.70 -6.17
CA ALA A 120 25.69 7.59 -7.04
C ALA A 120 24.45 6.89 -7.63
N MET A 121 24.58 5.62 -8.03
CA MET A 121 23.45 4.82 -8.50
C MET A 121 22.40 4.57 -7.41
N VAL A 122 22.82 4.29 -6.17
CA VAL A 122 21.89 4.18 -5.03
C VAL A 122 21.19 5.51 -4.77
N LEU A 123 21.91 6.64 -4.81
CA LEU A 123 21.32 7.96 -4.63
C LEU A 123 20.29 8.28 -5.71
N ILE A 124 20.64 8.01 -6.97
CA ILE A 124 19.72 8.16 -8.12
C ILE A 124 18.48 7.29 -7.94
N ALA A 125 18.65 6.00 -7.63
CA ALA A 125 17.55 5.08 -7.38
C ALA A 125 16.69 5.53 -6.18
N SER A 126 17.28 6.17 -5.18
CA SER A 126 16.54 6.70 -4.04
C SER A 126 15.73 7.94 -4.43
N ILE A 127 16.33 8.89 -5.17
CA ILE A 127 15.67 10.15 -5.54
C ILE A 127 14.59 9.93 -6.61
N ILE A 128 14.88 9.12 -7.63
CA ILE A 128 14.00 8.90 -8.79
C ILE A 128 13.11 7.68 -8.57
N GLY A 129 13.62 6.63 -7.93
CA GLY A 129 12.88 5.40 -7.71
C GLY A 129 11.79 5.54 -6.66
N LEU A 130 12.03 6.20 -5.51
CA LEU A 130 10.99 6.35 -4.47
C LEU A 130 9.71 7.01 -5.01
N PRO A 131 9.76 8.16 -5.71
CA PRO A 131 8.56 8.78 -6.27
C PRO A 131 7.87 7.91 -7.32
N LEU A 132 8.63 7.24 -8.20
CA LEU A 132 8.08 6.41 -9.27
C LEU A 132 7.55 5.06 -8.77
N PHE A 133 8.05 4.53 -7.65
CA PHE A 133 7.55 3.28 -7.06
C PHE A 133 6.15 3.42 -6.45
N PHE A 134 5.73 4.65 -6.10
CA PHE A 134 4.36 4.92 -5.68
C PHE A 134 3.37 4.97 -6.86
N GLU A 135 3.86 4.86 -8.11
CA GLU A 135 3.05 4.94 -9.34
C GLU A 135 2.80 3.56 -10.02
N VAL A 136 3.43 2.47 -9.56
CA VAL A 136 3.32 1.11 -10.17
C VAL A 136 2.21 0.27 -9.54
#